data_AF-A0A520XSL4-F1
#
_entry.id   AF-A0A520XSL4-F1
#
_cell.length_a   1.000
_cell.length_b   1.000
_cell.length_c   1.000
_cell.angle_alpha   90.00
_cell.angle_beta   90.00
_cell.angle_gamma   90.00
#
_symmetry.space_group_name_H-M   'P 1'
#
loop_
_entity.id
_entity.type
_entity.pdbx_description
1 polymer ?
#
loop_
_entity_poly.entity_id
_entity_poly.type
_entity_poly.pdbx_seq_one_letter_code
_entity_poly.pdbx_strand_id
1 'polypeptide(L)'
;MRRAVLLVALLLLSACGSSQGDTSGSTSGSTTDPTVSTEPVSSSPTTATTITPPTTAATTTTAFDPTLELLSLTQARQRWADTNPGLYEWTYFMVCECFSGPWKMLIDNGQVLSVDSGDAPETEAPPFATVESLFGEIERVLEEGRFPVRVNYDEVNGVPSVYVFNEPDLPVDGGFIFELEHFEPNPVVEIEYPETCSTDGSEATLVEQDLPEVVAETRQAIFDAAMSCDFDALRVLSMVGLPDWTFQTSFGGSGVELFWEEEARGEPILQEVVNHFNQPVWVSDDGEFHVWPSAFQTLEAADGTGMDPDAYAQLLELYTVDELQDMIDFAQGYVGWRTTITADGVWTVFIAGD
;
A
#
# COMPACT_ATOMS: atom_id res chain seq x y z
N MET A 1 -34.83 5.54 -29.07
CA MET A 1 -35.64 5.36 -27.84
C MET A 1 -34.67 5.37 -26.68
N ARG A 2 -34.83 6.32 -25.76
CA ARG A 2 -33.97 6.51 -24.59
C ARG A 2 -34.20 5.34 -23.63
N ARG A 3 -33.14 4.64 -23.19
CA ARG A 3 -33.20 3.76 -22.02
C ARG A 3 -32.48 4.44 -20.86
N ALA A 4 -33.15 4.37 -19.73
CA ALA A 4 -32.86 5.06 -18.49
C ALA A 4 -31.94 4.22 -17.60
N VAL A 5 -31.26 4.97 -16.74
CA VAL A 5 -30.38 4.61 -15.62
C VAL A 5 -31.01 3.60 -14.66
N LEU A 6 -30.20 2.68 -14.11
CA LEU A 6 -30.37 2.20 -12.74
C LEU A 6 -28.98 2.12 -12.08
N LEU A 7 -28.70 3.12 -11.24
CA LEU A 7 -27.55 3.16 -10.33
C LEU A 7 -28.06 2.59 -9.00
N VAL A 8 -27.52 1.46 -8.55
CA VAL A 8 -27.82 0.90 -7.22
C VAL A 8 -26.67 1.29 -6.30
N ALA A 9 -26.91 2.29 -5.46
CA ALA A 9 -26.03 2.63 -4.36
C ALA A 9 -26.38 1.74 -3.16
N LEU A 10 -25.46 0.86 -2.76
CA LEU A 10 -25.60 0.06 -1.55
C LEU A 10 -25.02 0.84 -0.36
N LEU A 11 -25.89 1.21 0.56
CA LEU A 11 -25.58 1.86 1.84
C LEU A 11 -25.43 0.76 2.92
N LEU A 12 -24.22 0.58 3.45
CA LEU A 12 -24.01 -0.25 4.65
C LEU A 12 -24.06 0.64 5.90
N LEU A 13 -25.08 0.40 6.72
CA LEU A 13 -25.25 0.91 8.08
C LEU A 13 -24.62 -0.10 9.06
N SER A 14 -23.48 0.23 9.65
CA SER A 14 -22.92 -0.51 10.79
C SER A 14 -23.51 0.05 12.10
N ALA A 15 -24.26 -0.81 12.79
CA ALA A 15 -24.89 -0.53 14.06
C ALA A 15 -23.91 -0.72 15.23
N CYS A 16 -23.95 0.22 16.18
CA CYS A 16 -23.27 0.15 17.48
C CYS A 16 -23.69 -1.09 18.28
N GLY A 17 -22.72 -1.90 18.69
CA GLY A 17 -22.87 -2.96 19.69
C GLY A 17 -22.08 -2.62 20.95
N SER A 18 -22.77 -2.16 21.98
CA SER A 18 -22.23 -1.91 23.32
C SER A 18 -22.14 -3.22 24.12
N SER A 19 -21.00 -3.52 24.75
CA SER A 19 -20.93 -4.49 25.85
C SER A 19 -20.19 -3.91 27.05
N GLN A 20 -20.96 -3.56 28.09
CA GLN A 20 -20.50 -3.43 29.47
C GLN A 20 -20.71 -4.78 30.18
N GLY A 21 -19.81 -5.16 31.10
CA GLY A 21 -20.08 -6.26 32.04
C GLY A 21 -18.89 -6.91 32.73
N ASP A 22 -18.21 -6.15 33.60
CA ASP A 22 -17.82 -6.49 34.98
C ASP A 22 -17.12 -7.82 35.40
N THR A 23 -15.90 -7.61 35.94
CA THR A 23 -15.40 -7.97 37.30
C THR A 23 -14.80 -9.35 37.69
N SER A 24 -13.71 -9.18 38.47
CA SER A 24 -13.04 -10.08 39.45
C SER A 24 -12.03 -11.08 38.88
N GLY A 25 -10.84 -11.31 39.44
CA GLY A 25 -10.16 -10.78 40.62
C GLY A 25 -8.92 -11.66 40.95
N SER A 26 -8.00 -11.14 41.78
CA SER A 26 -6.96 -11.87 42.54
C SER A 26 -5.73 -12.36 41.72
N THR A 27 -4.46 -12.40 42.16
CA THR A 27 -3.81 -12.26 43.48
C THR A 27 -2.29 -12.02 43.30
N SER A 28 -1.71 -11.26 44.23
CA SER A 28 -0.32 -11.19 44.75
C SER A 28 0.76 -12.20 44.31
N GLY A 29 2.00 -11.70 44.14
CA GLY A 29 3.27 -12.45 44.20
C GLY A 29 4.48 -11.59 43.81
N SER A 30 5.14 -10.90 44.75
CA SER A 30 6.40 -11.29 45.44
C SER A 30 7.71 -10.93 44.69
N THR A 31 8.29 -9.80 45.12
CA THR A 31 9.70 -9.49 45.41
C THR A 31 10.79 -10.49 44.97
N THR A 32 11.76 -10.00 44.19
CA THR A 32 13.21 -10.12 44.48
C THR A 32 14.02 -9.08 43.69
N ASP A 33 14.76 -8.27 44.45
CA ASP A 33 15.83 -7.36 44.06
C ASP A 33 17.14 -8.16 43.92
N PRO A 34 18.10 -7.79 43.05
CA PRO A 34 19.44 -7.58 43.60
C PRO A 34 20.27 -6.45 42.97
N THR A 35 20.76 -5.60 43.87
CA THR A 35 22.18 -5.27 44.09
C THR A 35 22.95 -4.59 42.95
N VAL A 36 22.90 -3.27 42.97
CA VAL A 36 23.87 -2.35 42.34
C VAL A 36 25.22 -2.43 43.06
N SER A 37 26.28 -2.75 42.30
CA SER A 37 27.68 -2.50 42.70
C SER A 37 28.13 -1.16 42.13
N THR A 38 28.59 -0.29 43.02
CA THR A 38 29.22 1.00 42.73
C THR A 38 30.74 0.86 42.70
N GLU A 39 31.36 1.18 41.56
CA GLU A 39 32.81 1.41 41.47
C GLU A 39 33.13 2.92 41.53
N PRO A 40 34.32 3.30 42.05
CA PRO A 40 34.67 4.69 42.32
C PRO A 40 35.29 5.43 41.12
N VAL A 41 35.08 6.73 41.18
CA VAL A 41 35.41 7.83 40.26
C VAL A 41 36.91 7.98 39.95
N SER A 42 37.24 8.29 38.69
CA SER A 42 38.50 8.93 38.28
C SER A 42 38.19 10.19 37.48
N SER A 43 38.33 11.35 38.12
CA SER A 43 38.05 12.67 37.55
C SER A 43 39.36 13.38 37.21
N SER A 44 39.56 13.65 35.92
CA SER A 44 40.59 14.56 35.41
C SER A 44 40.02 15.99 35.30
N PRO A 45 40.82 17.04 35.55
CA PRO A 45 40.34 18.42 35.48
C PRO A 45 40.24 18.90 34.02
N THR A 46 39.02 19.04 33.52
CA THR A 46 38.73 19.71 32.23
C THR A 46 38.73 21.22 32.46
N THR A 47 39.61 21.93 31.75
CA THR A 47 39.66 23.40 31.72
C THR A 47 38.39 23.94 31.06
N ALA A 48 37.53 24.58 31.84
CA ALA A 48 36.32 25.22 31.34
C ALA A 48 36.69 26.44 30.48
N THR A 49 36.45 26.33 29.18
CA THR A 49 36.46 27.49 28.27
C THR A 49 35.09 28.14 28.37
N THR A 50 35.03 29.38 28.86
CA THR A 50 33.80 30.18 28.89
C THR A 50 33.39 30.52 27.46
N ILE A 51 32.45 29.76 26.90
CA ILE A 51 31.80 30.07 25.63
C ILE A 51 30.81 31.22 25.92
N THR A 52 31.02 32.36 25.27
CA THR A 52 30.08 33.49 25.36
C THR A 52 28.84 33.12 24.54
N PRO A 53 27.61 33.24 25.07
CA PRO A 53 26.41 32.90 24.31
C PRO A 53 26.34 33.76 23.04
N PRO A 54 25.98 33.17 21.88
CA PRO A 54 25.80 33.95 20.66
C PRO A 54 24.75 35.03 20.90
N THR A 55 25.09 36.27 20.52
CA THR A 55 24.16 37.40 20.58
C THR A 55 23.01 37.10 19.62
N THR A 56 21.81 36.92 20.17
CA THR A 56 20.56 36.72 19.43
C THR A 56 20.36 37.91 18.48
N ALA A 57 20.69 37.74 17.21
CA ALA A 57 20.34 38.69 16.17
C ALA A 57 18.81 38.67 16.03
N ALA A 58 18.17 39.84 16.08
CA ALA A 58 16.75 39.96 15.89
C ALA A 58 16.38 39.51 14.47
N THR A 59 15.78 38.32 14.36
CA THR A 59 15.21 37.81 13.11
C THR A 59 14.10 38.77 12.69
N THR A 60 14.32 39.48 11.58
CA THR A 60 13.30 40.38 11.03
C THR A 60 12.23 39.49 10.42
N THR A 61 11.06 39.39 11.07
CA THR A 61 9.89 38.66 10.56
C THR A 61 9.45 39.32 9.26
N THR A 62 9.81 38.71 8.13
CA THR A 62 9.29 39.13 6.83
C THR A 62 7.80 38.82 6.80
N ALA A 63 6.98 39.77 6.35
CA ALA A 63 5.54 39.56 6.22
C ALA A 63 5.26 38.40 5.26
N PHE A 64 4.32 37.53 5.64
CA PHE A 64 3.89 36.41 4.82
C PHE A 64 3.31 36.90 3.47
N ASP A 65 3.74 36.30 2.36
CA ASP A 65 3.24 36.57 1.00
C ASP A 65 2.75 35.26 0.37
N PRO A 66 1.43 35.04 0.26
CA PRO A 66 0.88 33.80 -0.29
C PRO A 66 1.23 33.58 -1.77
N THR A 67 1.53 34.65 -2.51
CA THR A 67 1.91 34.55 -3.93
C THR A 67 3.28 33.90 -4.06
N LEU A 68 4.21 34.22 -3.15
CA LEU A 68 5.54 33.63 -3.13
C LEU A 68 5.47 32.16 -2.69
N GLU A 69 4.64 31.81 -1.71
CA GLU A 69 4.45 30.41 -1.30
C GLU A 69 3.86 29.55 -2.41
N LEU A 70 2.84 30.04 -3.14
CA LEU A 70 2.26 29.30 -4.25
C LEU A 70 3.27 29.07 -5.39
N LEU A 71 4.13 30.06 -5.65
CA LEU A 71 5.22 29.91 -6.60
C LEU A 71 6.25 28.86 -6.13
N SER A 72 6.64 28.89 -4.85
CA SER A 72 7.54 27.90 -4.26
C SER A 72 6.96 26.49 -4.34
N LEU A 73 5.67 26.30 -4.02
CA LEU A 73 4.97 25.04 -4.16
C LEU A 73 4.99 24.52 -5.61
N THR A 74 4.71 25.40 -6.58
CA THR A 74 4.72 25.03 -8.00
C THR A 74 6.11 24.54 -8.44
N GLN A 75 7.17 25.24 -8.02
CA GLN A 75 8.54 24.84 -8.34
C GLN A 75 8.94 23.53 -7.65
N ALA A 76 8.49 23.32 -6.41
CA ALA A 76 8.73 22.09 -5.67
C ALA A 76 8.07 20.87 -6.33
N ARG A 77 6.81 21.00 -6.75
CA ARG A 77 6.10 19.96 -7.52
C ARG A 77 6.81 19.61 -8.82
N GLN A 78 7.33 20.62 -9.53
CA GLN A 78 8.08 20.36 -10.75
C GLN A 78 9.36 19.57 -10.46
N ARG A 79 10.12 19.93 -9.41
CA ARG A 79 11.31 19.16 -9.02
C ARG A 79 10.96 17.72 -8.65
N TRP A 80 9.90 17.53 -7.88
CA TRP A 80 9.40 16.20 -7.52
C TRP A 80 9.07 15.36 -8.77
N ALA A 81 8.30 15.93 -9.70
CA ALA A 81 7.96 15.28 -10.96
C ALA A 81 9.18 15.00 -11.85
N ASP A 82 10.19 15.86 -11.81
CA ASP A 82 11.46 15.66 -12.55
C ASP A 82 12.30 14.54 -11.93
N THR A 83 12.26 14.38 -10.59
CA THR A 83 12.94 13.26 -9.91
C THR A 83 12.21 11.94 -10.08
N ASN A 84 10.87 11.97 -10.11
CA ASN A 84 9.96 10.83 -10.23
C ASN A 84 10.48 9.56 -9.49
N PRO A 85 10.74 9.62 -8.17
CA PRO A 85 11.19 8.45 -7.45
C PRO A 85 10.03 7.45 -7.42
N GLY A 86 10.14 6.41 -8.26
CA GLY A 86 9.16 5.33 -8.28
C GLY A 86 9.05 4.71 -6.90
N LEU A 87 10.17 4.41 -6.24
CA LEU A 87 10.21 3.96 -4.86
C LEU A 87 10.83 5.05 -3.97
N TYR A 88 10.28 5.34 -2.80
CA TYR A 88 10.93 6.18 -1.80
C TYR A 88 10.54 5.81 -0.38
N GLU A 89 11.47 6.01 0.56
CA GLU A 89 11.22 5.94 1.99
C GLU A 89 11.23 7.35 2.56
N TRP A 90 10.31 7.65 3.48
CA TRP A 90 10.36 8.90 4.22
C TRP A 90 9.86 8.73 5.66
N THR A 91 10.50 9.46 6.57
CA THR A 91 10.17 9.51 7.99
C THR A 91 9.88 10.94 8.37
N TYR A 92 8.75 11.21 9.04
CA TYR A 92 8.43 12.55 9.51
C TYR A 92 7.76 12.56 10.89
N PHE A 93 7.82 13.73 11.53
CA PHE A 93 7.06 14.04 12.74
C PHE A 93 5.97 15.06 12.42
N MET A 94 4.86 14.94 13.14
CA MET A 94 3.83 15.96 13.16
C MET A 94 3.62 16.39 14.61
N VAL A 95 3.84 17.67 14.91
CA VAL A 95 3.60 18.24 16.23
C VAL A 95 2.26 18.95 16.21
N CYS A 96 1.28 18.38 16.89
CA CYS A 96 -0.08 18.88 17.06
C CYS A 96 -0.59 18.55 18.47
N GLU A 97 -1.85 18.88 18.79
CA GLU A 97 -2.56 18.39 19.99
C GLU A 97 -2.93 16.89 19.91
N CYS A 98 -2.72 16.29 18.74
CA CYS A 98 -2.86 14.86 18.43
C CYS A 98 -1.53 14.11 18.57
N PHE A 99 -1.57 12.78 18.34
CA PHE A 99 -0.37 11.96 18.31
C PHE A 99 0.68 12.53 17.35
N SER A 100 1.90 12.64 17.85
CA SER A 100 3.09 13.04 17.09
C SER A 100 3.91 11.81 16.79
N GLY A 101 4.31 11.64 15.53
CA GLY A 101 5.12 10.52 15.01
C GLY A 101 6.36 10.11 15.84
N PRO A 102 7.21 9.24 15.31
CA PRO A 102 7.57 9.22 13.88
C PRO A 102 6.60 8.40 13.04
N TRP A 103 6.33 8.87 11.83
CA TRP A 103 5.71 8.09 10.76
C TRP A 103 6.77 7.78 9.74
N LYS A 104 7.19 6.52 9.68
CA LYS A 104 8.08 5.99 8.66
C LYS A 104 7.25 5.26 7.61
N MET A 105 7.43 5.60 6.35
CA MET A 105 6.68 5.00 5.25
C MET A 105 7.58 4.64 4.08
N LEU A 106 7.28 3.50 3.47
CA LEU A 106 7.85 3.07 2.21
C LEU A 106 6.76 3.16 1.13
N ILE A 107 7.03 3.89 0.06
CA ILE A 107 6.07 4.18 -1.00
C ILE A 107 6.62 3.69 -2.34
N ASP A 108 5.81 2.99 -3.13
CA ASP A 108 6.11 2.60 -4.51
C ASP A 108 5.01 3.11 -5.45
N ASN A 109 5.40 3.92 -6.44
CA ASN A 109 4.57 4.59 -7.43
C ASN A 109 3.28 5.21 -6.85
N GLY A 110 3.44 5.92 -5.73
CA GLY A 110 2.35 6.61 -5.02
C GLY A 110 1.52 5.71 -4.10
N GLN A 111 1.93 4.46 -3.89
CA GLN A 111 1.21 3.47 -3.09
C GLN A 111 2.02 3.12 -1.85
N VAL A 112 1.35 3.06 -0.71
CA VAL A 112 1.99 2.81 0.57
C VAL A 112 2.27 1.31 0.71
N LEU A 113 3.55 0.92 0.65
CA LEU A 113 3.99 -0.46 0.88
C LEU A 113 4.09 -0.80 2.36
N SER A 114 4.53 0.14 3.19
CA SER A 114 4.59 -0.05 4.64
C SER A 114 4.39 1.26 5.40
N VAL A 115 3.82 1.13 6.58
CA VAL A 115 3.70 2.21 7.58
C VAL A 115 4.24 1.67 8.90
N ASP A 116 5.27 2.30 9.42
CA ASP A 116 5.74 2.14 10.79
C ASP A 116 5.47 3.45 11.53
N SER A 117 4.53 3.39 12.47
CA SER A 117 4.07 4.53 13.24
C SER A 117 4.82 4.69 14.57
N GLY A 118 5.87 3.89 14.80
CA GLY A 118 6.62 3.85 16.05
C GLY A 118 5.71 3.55 17.25
N ASP A 119 5.54 4.54 18.13
CA ASP A 119 4.71 4.42 19.32
C ASP A 119 3.22 4.80 19.07
N ALA A 120 2.81 5.05 17.82
CA ALA A 120 1.42 5.40 17.53
C ALA A 120 0.48 4.22 17.76
N PRO A 121 -0.80 4.48 18.10
CA PRO A 121 -1.81 3.44 18.03
C PRO A 121 -1.88 2.87 16.61
N GLU A 122 -1.80 1.55 16.46
CA GLU A 122 -1.90 0.85 15.16
C GLU A 122 -3.16 1.22 14.35
N THR A 123 -4.20 1.73 15.00
CA THR A 123 -5.47 2.12 14.36
C THR A 123 -5.45 3.51 13.73
N GLU A 124 -4.42 4.33 13.94
CA GLU A 124 -4.35 5.67 13.36
C GLU A 124 -3.65 5.64 11.99
N ALA A 125 -4.36 6.11 10.97
CA ALA A 125 -3.77 6.31 9.64
C ALA A 125 -2.81 7.51 9.65
N PRO A 126 -1.70 7.46 8.90
CA PRO A 126 -0.79 8.59 8.78
C PRO A 126 -1.53 9.79 8.17
N PRO A 127 -1.33 11.01 8.70
CA PRO A 127 -1.97 12.23 8.17
C PRO A 127 -1.63 12.50 6.69
N PHE A 128 -0.41 12.15 6.29
CA PHE A 128 0.11 12.35 4.94
C PHE A 128 0.77 11.06 4.48
N ALA A 129 0.04 10.23 3.77
CA ALA A 129 0.55 8.94 3.30
C ALA A 129 1.67 9.12 2.24
N THR A 130 1.53 10.11 1.35
CA THR A 130 2.47 10.36 0.24
C THR A 130 2.90 11.81 0.15
N VAL A 131 3.98 12.09 -0.58
CA VAL A 131 4.46 13.46 -0.85
C VAL A 131 3.41 14.25 -1.64
N GLU A 132 2.70 13.59 -2.56
CA GLU A 132 1.60 14.17 -3.33
C GLU A 132 0.43 14.57 -2.42
N SER A 133 0.08 13.73 -1.44
CA SER A 133 -0.99 14.05 -0.48
C SER A 133 -0.64 15.29 0.35
N LEU A 134 0.63 15.43 0.75
CA LEU A 134 1.14 16.61 1.47
C LEU A 134 1.12 17.85 0.57
N PHE A 135 1.54 17.73 -0.70
CA PHE A 135 1.42 18.82 -1.67
C PHE A 135 -0.02 19.25 -1.91
N GLY A 136 -0.97 18.30 -1.95
CA GLY A 136 -2.39 18.59 -2.11
C GLY A 136 -2.95 19.37 -0.92
N GLU A 137 -2.56 19.00 0.30
CA GLU A 137 -2.94 19.73 1.51
C GLU A 137 -2.39 21.16 1.52
N ILE A 138 -1.11 21.34 1.20
CA ILE A 138 -0.48 22.66 1.16
C ILE A 138 -1.18 23.58 0.15
N GLU A 139 -1.46 23.07 -1.06
CA GLU A 139 -2.20 23.81 -2.08
C GLU A 139 -3.58 24.24 -1.59
N ARG A 140 -4.34 23.28 -1.04
CA ARG A 140 -5.68 23.52 -0.52
C ARG A 140 -5.69 24.63 0.53
N VAL A 141 -4.75 24.61 1.46
CA VAL A 141 -4.66 25.61 2.54
C VAL A 141 -4.29 27.00 1.98
N LEU A 142 -3.37 27.07 1.01
CA LEU A 142 -3.01 28.33 0.34
C LEU A 142 -4.20 28.92 -0.44
N GLU A 143 -4.96 28.09 -1.15
CA GLU A 143 -6.14 28.50 -1.92
C GLU A 143 -7.31 28.97 -1.05
N GLU A 144 -7.54 28.29 0.09
CA GLU A 144 -8.57 28.68 1.06
C GLU A 144 -8.21 29.95 1.84
N GLY A 145 -6.98 30.45 1.70
CA GLY A 145 -6.50 31.62 2.41
C GLY A 145 -6.33 31.40 3.91
N ARG A 146 -6.08 30.15 4.32
CA ARG A 146 -5.86 29.79 5.73
C ARG A 146 -4.39 30.05 6.07
N PHE A 147 -4.14 31.13 6.80
CA PHE A 147 -2.79 31.65 7.07
C PHE A 147 -2.55 31.84 8.57
N PRO A 148 -1.29 31.83 9.03
CA PRO A 148 -0.07 31.69 8.22
C PRO A 148 0.25 30.24 7.84
N VAL A 149 0.83 30.09 6.65
CA VAL A 149 1.48 28.87 6.16
C VAL A 149 2.96 29.20 6.00
N ARG A 150 3.86 28.28 6.33
CA ARG A 150 5.25 28.37 5.87
C ARG A 150 5.71 27.00 5.48
N VAL A 151 6.32 26.88 4.30
CA VAL A 151 6.84 25.60 3.82
C VAL A 151 8.28 25.76 3.38
N ASN A 152 9.14 24.88 3.90
CA ASN A 152 10.47 24.66 3.34
C ASN A 152 10.42 23.41 2.48
N TYR A 153 11.13 23.45 1.35
CA TYR A 153 11.24 22.32 0.43
C TYR A 153 12.70 21.91 0.32
N ASP A 154 12.93 20.60 0.19
CA ASP A 154 14.23 20.08 -0.21
C ASP A 154 14.61 20.62 -1.61
N GLU A 155 15.85 21.06 -1.75
CA GLU A 155 16.33 21.69 -2.99
C GLU A 155 16.53 20.68 -4.12
N VAL A 156 16.77 19.40 -3.77
CA VAL A 156 17.07 18.34 -4.72
C VAL A 156 15.79 17.68 -5.23
N ASN A 157 14.98 17.15 -4.32
CA ASN A 157 13.81 16.34 -4.63
C ASN A 157 12.51 17.17 -4.62
N GLY A 158 12.53 18.39 -4.08
CA GLY A 158 11.33 19.21 -3.97
C GLY A 158 10.37 18.78 -2.85
N VAL A 159 10.68 17.75 -2.08
CA VAL A 159 9.84 17.24 -0.98
C VAL A 159 9.69 18.33 0.10
N PRO A 160 8.50 18.58 0.65
CA PRO A 160 8.35 19.47 1.80
C PRO A 160 9.15 18.93 3.01
N SER A 161 10.11 19.71 3.50
CA SER A 161 10.95 19.35 4.65
C SER A 161 10.41 19.90 5.97
N VAL A 162 9.75 21.06 5.91
CA VAL A 162 9.04 21.65 7.05
C VAL A 162 7.74 22.25 6.53
N TYR A 163 6.63 21.97 7.18
CA TYR A 163 5.35 22.64 6.90
C TYR A 163 4.70 23.08 8.21
N VAL A 164 4.63 24.39 8.40
CA VAL A 164 3.99 25.02 9.56
C VAL A 164 2.64 25.57 9.14
N PHE A 165 1.59 25.16 9.84
CA PHE A 165 0.24 25.66 9.65
C PHE A 165 -0.28 26.32 10.93
N ASN A 166 -0.77 27.56 10.79
CA ASN A 166 -1.48 28.31 11.83
C ASN A 166 -0.65 28.73 13.05
N GLU A 167 0.52 29.34 12.83
CA GLU A 167 1.24 30.08 13.88
C GLU A 167 0.61 31.46 14.20
N PRO A 168 0.78 32.03 15.42
CA PRO A 168 1.49 31.50 16.59
C PRO A 168 0.60 30.66 17.53
N ASP A 169 -0.66 30.43 17.19
CA ASP A 169 -1.68 29.82 18.07
C ASP A 169 -1.68 28.27 18.05
N LEU A 170 -0.52 27.65 17.78
CA LEU A 170 -0.31 26.21 17.97
C LEU A 170 -0.60 25.81 19.43
N PRO A 171 -1.11 24.60 19.74
CA PRO A 171 -1.97 23.65 19.00
C PRO A 171 -3.49 23.82 19.28
N VAL A 172 -3.92 24.91 19.94
CA VAL A 172 -5.27 25.04 20.55
C VAL A 172 -6.40 25.21 19.52
N ASP A 173 -6.09 25.52 18.26
CA ASP A 173 -7.06 25.81 17.20
C ASP A 173 -6.87 24.97 15.92
N GLY A 174 -6.13 23.86 16.02
CA GLY A 174 -5.91 22.94 14.89
C GLY A 174 -4.72 23.30 13.99
N GLY A 175 -3.78 24.12 14.49
CA GLY A 175 -2.45 24.26 13.89
C GLY A 175 -1.55 23.05 14.13
N PHE A 176 -0.55 22.88 13.26
CA PHE A 176 0.45 21.81 13.38
C PHE A 176 1.79 22.20 12.75
N ILE A 177 2.82 21.44 13.10
CA ILE A 177 4.13 21.47 12.45
C ILE A 177 4.41 20.08 11.90
N PHE A 178 4.66 19.98 10.60
CA PHE A 178 5.24 18.81 9.96
C PHE A 178 6.75 19.03 9.81
N GLU A 179 7.55 18.04 10.17
CA GLU A 179 9.02 18.05 10.01
C GLU A 179 9.50 16.71 9.46
N LEU A 180 10.14 16.77 8.29
CA LEU A 180 10.76 15.61 7.64
C LEU A 180 12.08 15.27 8.35
N GLU A 181 12.17 14.07 8.89
CA GLU A 181 13.39 13.55 9.52
C GLU A 181 14.31 12.90 8.50
N HIS A 182 13.75 12.01 7.65
CA HIS A 182 14.49 11.25 6.65
C HIS A 182 13.72 11.20 5.34
N PHE A 183 14.45 11.27 4.23
CA PHE A 183 13.92 11.02 2.90
C PHE A 183 15.00 10.33 2.06
N GLU A 184 14.65 9.18 1.51
CA GLU A 184 15.53 8.39 0.66
C GLU A 184 14.80 8.02 -0.62
N PRO A 185 15.18 8.59 -1.77
CA PRO A 185 14.65 8.16 -3.05
C PRO A 185 15.32 6.85 -3.46
N ASN A 186 14.52 5.89 -3.93
CA ASN A 186 14.92 4.55 -4.35
C ASN A 186 15.76 3.82 -3.29
N PRO A 187 15.25 3.66 -2.05
CA PRO A 187 15.93 2.94 -0.99
C PRO A 187 16.20 1.50 -1.43
N VAL A 188 17.31 0.94 -0.97
CA VAL A 188 17.54 -0.50 -1.08
C VAL A 188 16.72 -1.17 0.03
N VAL A 189 15.53 -1.65 -0.33
CA VAL A 189 14.68 -2.40 0.60
C VAL A 189 15.08 -3.86 0.51
N GLU A 190 15.77 -4.36 1.55
CA GLU A 190 15.91 -5.80 1.73
C GLU A 190 14.57 -6.33 2.27
N ILE A 191 13.71 -6.80 1.37
CA ILE A 191 12.47 -7.48 1.77
C ILE A 191 12.87 -8.90 2.20
N GLU A 192 12.68 -9.21 3.48
CA GLU A 192 12.84 -10.59 3.96
C GLU A 192 11.65 -11.43 3.47
N TYR A 193 11.86 -12.12 2.35
CA TYR A 193 10.90 -13.10 1.86
C TYR A 193 10.84 -14.33 2.77
N PRO A 194 9.67 -15.00 2.90
CA PRO A 194 9.61 -16.26 3.62
C PRO A 194 10.59 -17.27 3.00
N GLU A 195 11.28 -18.05 3.85
CA GLU A 195 12.25 -19.06 3.37
C GLU A 195 11.62 -20.14 2.48
N THR A 196 10.29 -20.29 2.55
CA THR A 196 9.50 -21.24 1.77
C THR A 196 8.23 -20.54 1.27
N CYS A 197 7.78 -20.89 0.07
CA CYS A 197 6.48 -20.49 -0.46
C CYS A 197 5.64 -21.72 -0.83
N SER A 198 4.37 -21.52 -1.18
CA SER A 198 3.42 -22.59 -1.47
C SER A 198 3.75 -23.45 -2.69
N THR A 199 4.62 -22.98 -3.60
CA THR A 199 5.11 -23.73 -4.76
C THR A 199 6.45 -24.43 -4.49
N ASP A 200 7.05 -24.27 -3.30
CA ASP A 200 8.32 -24.92 -2.97
C ASP A 200 8.18 -26.46 -3.03
N GLY A 201 9.05 -27.10 -3.79
CA GLY A 201 9.00 -28.54 -4.07
C GLY A 201 7.90 -28.98 -5.05
N SER A 202 7.15 -28.05 -5.66
CA SER A 202 6.20 -28.36 -6.74
C SER A 202 6.94 -28.71 -8.04
N GLU A 203 6.41 -29.69 -8.79
CA GLU A 203 6.93 -30.10 -10.11
C GLU A 203 5.94 -29.74 -11.23
N ALA A 204 5.08 -28.75 -11.00
CA ALA A 204 4.11 -28.31 -12.00
C ALA A 204 4.80 -27.80 -13.27
N THR A 205 4.20 -28.11 -14.42
CA THR A 205 4.62 -27.59 -15.72
C THR A 205 3.47 -26.82 -16.34
N LEU A 206 3.76 -25.70 -16.99
CA LEU A 206 2.74 -24.89 -17.65
C LEU A 206 2.15 -25.64 -18.86
N VAL A 207 0.83 -25.81 -18.89
CA VAL A 207 0.10 -26.41 -20.02
C VAL A 207 0.17 -25.47 -21.23
N GLU A 208 0.64 -25.97 -22.38
CA GLU A 208 0.64 -25.20 -23.62
C GLU A 208 -0.79 -24.90 -24.10
N GLN A 209 -1.00 -23.67 -24.57
CA GLN A 209 -2.28 -23.19 -25.10
C GLN A 209 -2.03 -22.35 -26.36
N ASP A 210 -3.02 -22.27 -27.25
CA ASP A 210 -2.97 -21.45 -28.47
C ASP A 210 -3.17 -19.97 -28.13
N LEU A 211 -2.09 -19.28 -27.78
CA LEU A 211 -2.06 -17.90 -27.33
C LEU A 211 -1.20 -17.04 -28.26
N PRO A 212 -1.46 -15.73 -28.37
CA PRO A 212 -0.50 -14.79 -28.95
C PRO A 212 0.86 -14.92 -28.26
N GLU A 213 1.95 -14.82 -29.04
CA GLU A 213 3.33 -15.03 -28.55
C GLU A 213 3.64 -14.20 -27.30
N VAL A 214 3.35 -12.90 -27.33
CA VAL A 214 3.58 -11.99 -26.20
C VAL A 214 2.78 -12.38 -24.95
N VAL A 215 1.55 -12.86 -25.11
CA VAL A 215 0.72 -13.34 -23.98
C VAL A 215 1.28 -14.64 -23.41
N ALA A 216 1.73 -15.56 -24.27
CA ALA A 216 2.36 -16.81 -23.85
C ALA A 216 3.68 -16.55 -23.09
N GLU A 217 4.50 -15.60 -23.56
CA GLU A 217 5.75 -15.19 -22.91
C GLU A 217 5.48 -14.59 -21.52
N THR A 218 4.52 -13.66 -21.40
CA THR A 218 4.15 -13.10 -20.09
C THR A 218 3.61 -14.17 -19.15
N ARG A 219 2.71 -15.05 -19.64
CA ARG A 219 2.18 -16.18 -18.85
C ARG A 219 3.29 -17.10 -18.35
N GLN A 220 4.27 -17.42 -19.21
CA GLN A 220 5.42 -18.24 -18.84
C GLN A 220 6.29 -17.54 -17.79
N ALA A 221 6.57 -16.25 -17.98
CA ALA A 221 7.38 -15.48 -17.03
C ALA A 221 6.75 -15.42 -15.64
N ILE A 222 5.43 -15.21 -15.55
CA ILE A 222 4.70 -15.20 -14.27
C ILE A 222 4.72 -16.60 -13.65
N PHE A 223 4.47 -17.64 -14.46
CA PHE A 223 4.49 -19.02 -14.00
C PHE A 223 5.87 -19.40 -13.43
N ASP A 224 6.94 -19.08 -14.15
CA ASP A 224 8.31 -19.37 -13.73
C ASP A 224 8.66 -18.64 -12.43
N ALA A 225 8.30 -17.36 -12.32
CA ALA A 225 8.51 -16.57 -11.12
C ALA A 225 7.74 -17.13 -9.91
N ALA A 226 6.47 -17.52 -10.10
CA ALA A 226 5.67 -18.15 -9.05
C ALA A 226 6.24 -19.51 -8.64
N MET A 227 6.71 -20.32 -9.59
CA MET A 227 7.33 -21.63 -9.32
C MET A 227 8.69 -21.52 -8.61
N SER A 228 9.41 -20.41 -8.78
CA SER A 228 10.70 -20.18 -8.12
C SER A 228 10.62 -19.31 -6.86
N CYS A 229 9.42 -19.03 -6.35
CA CYS A 229 9.18 -18.08 -5.26
C CYS A 229 9.83 -16.69 -5.51
N ASP A 230 9.93 -16.25 -6.77
CA ASP A 230 10.58 -14.98 -7.15
C ASP A 230 9.58 -13.82 -7.11
N PHE A 231 9.30 -13.34 -5.89
CA PHE A 231 8.40 -12.22 -5.63
C PHE A 231 8.86 -10.92 -6.30
N ASP A 232 10.18 -10.69 -6.43
CA ASP A 232 10.72 -9.53 -7.12
C ASP A 232 10.41 -9.57 -8.62
N ALA A 233 10.55 -10.73 -9.26
CA ALA A 233 10.16 -10.90 -10.65
C ALA A 233 8.66 -10.72 -10.84
N LEU A 234 7.82 -11.28 -9.96
CA LEU A 234 6.37 -11.06 -9.99
C LEU A 234 6.03 -9.57 -9.85
N ARG A 235 6.73 -8.85 -8.97
CA ARG A 235 6.57 -7.40 -8.79
C ARG A 235 6.84 -6.67 -10.09
N VAL A 236 8.00 -6.90 -10.68
CA VAL A 236 8.35 -6.29 -11.97
C VAL A 236 7.29 -6.61 -13.04
N LEU A 237 6.87 -7.88 -13.15
CA LEU A 237 5.86 -8.30 -14.12
C LEU A 237 4.49 -7.63 -13.91
N SER A 238 4.12 -7.35 -12.66
CA SER A 238 2.88 -6.64 -12.33
C SER A 238 2.91 -5.15 -12.63
N MET A 239 4.09 -4.56 -12.89
CA MET A 239 4.26 -3.12 -13.14
C MET A 239 4.56 -2.79 -14.60
N VAL A 240 5.03 -3.76 -15.39
CA VAL A 240 5.45 -3.54 -16.77
C VAL A 240 4.25 -3.17 -17.66
N GLY A 241 4.35 -2.04 -18.35
CA GLY A 241 3.40 -1.67 -19.40
C GLY A 241 2.09 -1.05 -18.92
N LEU A 242 1.99 -0.67 -17.64
CA LEU A 242 0.82 0.01 -17.08
C LEU A 242 1.03 1.53 -16.99
N PRO A 243 0.60 2.32 -18.00
CA PRO A 243 0.44 3.76 -17.85
C PRO A 243 -0.86 4.02 -17.08
N ASP A 244 -0.74 4.54 -15.86
CA ASP A 244 -1.87 4.99 -15.01
C ASP A 244 -2.75 3.89 -14.40
N TRP A 245 -2.48 2.60 -14.66
CA TRP A 245 -3.23 1.48 -14.07
C TRP A 245 -2.39 0.76 -13.02
N THR A 246 -2.99 0.47 -11.88
CA THR A 246 -2.39 -0.40 -10.86
C THR A 246 -2.80 -1.83 -11.13
N PHE A 247 -1.86 -2.75 -11.07
CA PHE A 247 -2.18 -4.17 -10.93
C PHE A 247 -3.17 -4.36 -9.80
N GLN A 248 -4.26 -5.09 -10.06
CA GLN A 248 -5.33 -5.27 -9.08
C GLN A 248 -5.19 -6.60 -8.35
N THR A 249 -5.25 -6.57 -7.03
CA THR A 249 -5.30 -7.76 -6.17
C THR A 249 -6.44 -7.69 -5.17
N SER A 250 -6.93 -8.85 -4.72
CA SER A 250 -8.01 -8.91 -3.73
C SER A 250 -7.58 -8.63 -2.31
N PHE A 251 -6.28 -8.50 -2.04
CA PHE A 251 -5.74 -8.27 -0.71
C PHE A 251 -5.71 -6.76 -0.35
N GLY A 252 -6.25 -5.91 -1.22
CA GLY A 252 -6.03 -4.47 -1.17
C GLY A 252 -4.73 -4.08 -1.88
N GLY A 253 -4.38 -2.80 -1.88
CA GLY A 253 -3.14 -2.33 -2.50
C GLY A 253 -3.07 -2.46 -4.02
N SER A 254 -1.86 -2.28 -4.56
CA SER A 254 -1.58 -2.15 -5.99
C SER A 254 -0.29 -2.91 -6.35
N GLY A 255 -0.36 -4.23 -6.41
CA GLY A 255 0.78 -5.05 -6.80
C GLY A 255 0.84 -6.36 -6.03
N VAL A 256 1.80 -7.19 -6.44
CA VAL A 256 2.00 -8.55 -5.89
C VAL A 256 2.80 -8.56 -4.59
N GLU A 257 3.12 -7.40 -4.02
CA GLU A 257 3.84 -7.24 -2.77
C GLU A 257 3.08 -7.92 -1.64
N LEU A 258 1.75 -7.91 -1.71
CA LEU A 258 0.93 -8.62 -0.75
C LEU A 258 1.03 -10.15 -0.87
N PHE A 259 1.53 -10.69 -1.99
CA PHE A 259 1.63 -12.15 -2.15
C PHE A 259 2.57 -12.76 -1.12
N TRP A 260 3.68 -12.10 -0.77
CA TRP A 260 4.56 -12.64 0.28
C TRP A 260 3.88 -12.58 1.66
N GLU A 261 3.04 -11.56 1.92
CA GLU A 261 2.34 -11.45 3.20
C GLU A 261 1.31 -12.55 3.35
N GLU A 262 0.57 -12.83 2.28
CA GLU A 262 -0.40 -13.91 2.23
C GLU A 262 0.28 -15.27 2.38
N GLU A 263 1.39 -15.50 1.67
CA GLU A 263 2.22 -16.70 1.85
C GLU A 263 2.75 -16.83 3.29
N ALA A 264 3.17 -15.73 3.91
CA ALA A 264 3.59 -15.71 5.31
C ALA A 264 2.44 -15.97 6.29
N ARG A 265 1.19 -15.65 5.92
CA ARG A 265 -0.04 -16.01 6.65
C ARG A 265 -0.45 -17.47 6.41
N GLY A 266 0.21 -18.17 5.49
CA GLY A 266 -0.06 -19.56 5.13
C GLY A 266 -1.09 -19.71 4.01
N GLU A 267 -1.46 -18.63 3.33
CA GLU A 267 -2.32 -18.66 2.15
C GLU A 267 -1.50 -19.05 0.91
N PRO A 268 -1.91 -20.05 0.13
CA PRO A 268 -1.08 -20.64 -0.92
C PRO A 268 -1.13 -19.86 -2.24
N ILE A 269 -0.91 -18.55 -2.20
CA ILE A 269 -1.17 -17.63 -3.33
C ILE A 269 -0.34 -17.94 -4.58
N LEU A 270 0.93 -18.30 -4.44
CA LEU A 270 1.75 -18.66 -5.60
C LEU A 270 1.28 -19.97 -6.25
N GLN A 271 0.83 -20.93 -5.44
CA GLN A 271 0.20 -22.15 -5.93
C GLN A 271 -1.13 -21.84 -6.62
N GLU A 272 -1.91 -20.87 -6.14
CA GLU A 272 -3.11 -20.40 -6.83
C GLU A 272 -2.78 -19.79 -8.19
N VAL A 273 -1.76 -18.93 -8.30
CA VAL A 273 -1.29 -18.38 -9.60
C VAL A 273 -0.95 -19.51 -10.57
N VAL A 274 -0.15 -20.48 -10.12
CA VAL A 274 0.28 -21.66 -10.91
C VAL A 274 -0.91 -22.50 -11.37
N ASN A 275 -1.86 -22.77 -10.47
CA ASN A 275 -3.05 -23.56 -10.77
C ASN A 275 -3.95 -22.84 -11.78
N HIS A 276 -4.16 -21.55 -11.61
CA HIS A 276 -5.04 -20.74 -12.46
C HIS A 276 -4.48 -20.58 -13.87
N PHE A 277 -3.19 -20.32 -14.02
CA PHE A 277 -2.59 -20.27 -15.36
C PHE A 277 -2.62 -21.62 -16.06
N ASN A 278 -2.73 -22.75 -15.36
CA ASN A 278 -2.90 -24.07 -15.98
C ASN A 278 -4.33 -24.37 -16.45
N GLN A 279 -5.30 -23.54 -16.07
CA GLN A 279 -6.66 -23.67 -16.58
C GLN A 279 -6.77 -23.21 -18.04
N PRO A 280 -7.81 -23.62 -18.77
CA PRO A 280 -8.11 -23.05 -20.09
C PRO A 280 -8.36 -21.55 -20.04
N VAL A 281 -7.93 -20.83 -21.07
CA VAL A 281 -8.11 -19.38 -21.23
C VAL A 281 -9.47 -19.05 -21.84
N TRP A 282 -10.10 -17.96 -21.38
CA TRP A 282 -11.11 -17.24 -22.15
C TRP A 282 -10.48 -16.01 -22.80
N VAL A 283 -10.84 -15.77 -24.06
CA VAL A 283 -10.37 -14.62 -24.84
C VAL A 283 -11.57 -13.75 -25.18
N SER A 284 -11.47 -12.45 -24.94
CA SER A 284 -12.52 -11.49 -25.29
C SER A 284 -12.79 -11.45 -26.80
N ASP A 285 -13.99 -11.02 -27.20
CA ASP A 285 -14.40 -11.00 -28.62
C ASP A 285 -13.47 -10.18 -29.53
N ASP A 286 -12.83 -9.14 -28.99
CA ASP A 286 -11.83 -8.30 -29.65
C ASP A 286 -10.39 -8.79 -29.48
N GLY A 287 -10.17 -9.85 -28.69
CA GLY A 287 -8.87 -10.39 -28.37
C GLY A 287 -8.04 -9.54 -27.40
N GLU A 288 -8.62 -8.49 -26.81
CA GLU A 288 -7.92 -7.58 -25.91
C GLU A 288 -7.55 -8.22 -24.57
N PHE A 289 -8.39 -9.11 -24.03
CA PHE A 289 -8.20 -9.73 -22.71
C PHE A 289 -8.13 -11.24 -22.79
N HIS A 290 -7.17 -11.80 -22.07
CA HIS A 290 -6.98 -13.24 -21.87
C HIS A 290 -7.17 -13.51 -20.37
N VAL A 291 -8.22 -14.24 -20.01
CA VAL A 291 -8.63 -14.44 -18.61
C VAL A 291 -8.60 -15.92 -18.27
N TRP A 292 -8.03 -16.24 -17.12
CA TRP A 292 -8.00 -17.59 -16.55
C TRP A 292 -8.71 -17.62 -15.19
N PRO A 293 -9.52 -18.66 -14.89
CA PRO A 293 -9.96 -19.72 -15.80
C PRO A 293 -11.05 -19.23 -16.77
N SER A 294 -11.19 -19.91 -17.90
CA SER A 294 -12.23 -19.64 -18.90
C SER A 294 -13.66 -19.72 -18.32
N ALA A 295 -13.84 -20.51 -17.27
CA ALA A 295 -15.10 -20.70 -16.57
C ALA A 295 -15.71 -19.40 -16.04
N PHE A 296 -14.92 -18.35 -15.76
CA PHE A 296 -15.38 -17.04 -15.28
C PHE A 296 -16.52 -16.47 -16.15
N GLN A 297 -16.40 -16.55 -17.47
CA GLN A 297 -17.35 -15.95 -18.41
C GLN A 297 -18.63 -16.74 -18.62
N THR A 298 -18.61 -18.03 -18.28
CA THR A 298 -19.77 -18.89 -18.51
C THR A 298 -20.88 -18.66 -17.48
N LEU A 299 -20.59 -17.89 -16.42
CA LEU A 299 -21.47 -17.64 -15.30
C LEU A 299 -22.15 -16.28 -15.34
N GLU A 300 -21.54 -15.27 -15.97
CA GLU A 300 -22.21 -14.00 -16.23
C GLU A 300 -23.28 -14.11 -17.34
N ALA A 301 -23.15 -15.09 -18.25
CA ALA A 301 -23.93 -15.17 -19.49
C ALA A 301 -25.08 -16.21 -19.48
N ALA A 302 -25.06 -17.21 -18.60
CA ALA A 302 -26.02 -18.32 -18.65
C ALA A 302 -27.30 -18.00 -17.86
N ASP A 303 -28.23 -17.27 -18.50
CA ASP A 303 -29.70 -17.19 -18.31
C ASP A 303 -30.32 -17.25 -16.89
N GLY A 304 -29.52 -17.12 -15.83
CA GLY A 304 -29.89 -17.33 -14.44
C GLY A 304 -30.11 -18.81 -14.05
N THR A 305 -29.71 -19.80 -14.87
CA THR A 305 -30.04 -21.22 -14.61
C THR A 305 -28.89 -22.09 -14.08
N GLY A 306 -27.67 -21.56 -14.01
CA GLY A 306 -26.52 -22.23 -13.37
C GLY A 306 -25.29 -22.37 -14.29
N MET A 307 -24.27 -23.04 -13.78
CA MET A 307 -22.97 -23.22 -14.45
C MET A 307 -23.08 -24.21 -15.62
N ASP A 308 -22.42 -23.90 -16.74
CA ASP A 308 -22.19 -24.88 -17.80
C ASP A 308 -21.44 -26.11 -17.24
N PRO A 309 -21.86 -27.35 -17.55
CA PRO A 309 -21.25 -28.54 -16.98
C PRO A 309 -19.75 -28.69 -17.24
N ASP A 310 -19.26 -28.23 -18.40
CA ASP A 310 -17.83 -28.33 -18.72
C ASP A 310 -17.04 -27.27 -17.96
N ALA A 311 -17.59 -26.06 -17.81
CA ALA A 311 -17.03 -25.02 -16.93
C ALA A 311 -17.02 -25.46 -15.44
N TYR A 312 -18.07 -26.14 -14.98
CA TYR A 312 -18.12 -26.69 -13.62
C TYR A 312 -17.08 -27.78 -13.41
N ALA A 313 -16.94 -28.70 -14.37
CA ALA A 313 -15.93 -29.74 -14.31
C ALA A 313 -14.50 -29.18 -14.28
N GLN A 314 -14.24 -28.10 -15.02
CA GLN A 314 -12.96 -27.38 -14.99
C GLN A 314 -12.68 -26.80 -13.60
N LEU A 315 -13.65 -26.11 -13.00
CA LEU A 315 -13.45 -25.49 -11.69
C LEU A 315 -13.26 -26.51 -10.55
N LEU A 316 -13.73 -27.75 -10.71
CA LEU A 316 -13.47 -28.83 -9.74
C LEU A 316 -11.99 -29.26 -9.68
N GLU A 317 -11.15 -28.81 -10.61
CA GLU A 317 -9.70 -28.97 -10.52
C GLU A 317 -9.06 -27.97 -9.54
N LEU A 318 -9.73 -26.85 -9.29
CA LEU A 318 -9.25 -25.76 -8.43
C LEU A 318 -9.94 -25.77 -7.05
N TYR A 319 -11.22 -26.15 -7.02
CA TYR A 319 -12.06 -26.01 -5.83
C TYR A 319 -12.83 -27.30 -5.54
N THR A 320 -13.17 -27.48 -4.27
CA THR A 320 -14.09 -28.54 -3.88
C THR A 320 -15.52 -28.25 -4.32
N VAL A 321 -16.36 -29.29 -4.37
CA VAL A 321 -17.80 -29.16 -4.67
C VAL A 321 -18.49 -28.18 -3.71
N ASP A 322 -18.15 -28.25 -2.43
CA ASP A 322 -18.76 -27.41 -1.39
C ASP A 322 -18.35 -25.94 -1.58
N GLU A 323 -17.07 -25.64 -1.83
CA GLU A 323 -16.60 -24.28 -2.11
C GLU A 323 -17.24 -23.68 -3.37
N LEU A 324 -17.35 -24.45 -4.46
CA LEU A 324 -18.03 -23.98 -5.67
C LEU A 324 -19.52 -23.75 -5.43
N GLN A 325 -20.18 -24.63 -4.67
CA GLN A 325 -21.59 -24.44 -4.36
C GLN A 325 -21.79 -23.20 -3.51
N ASP A 326 -20.91 -22.93 -2.54
CA ASP A 326 -20.96 -21.71 -1.72
C ASP A 326 -20.79 -20.45 -2.58
N MET A 327 -19.85 -20.45 -3.55
CA MET A 327 -19.69 -19.35 -4.50
C MET A 327 -20.94 -19.13 -5.36
N ILE A 328 -21.50 -20.21 -5.92
CA ILE A 328 -22.71 -20.17 -6.74
C ILE A 328 -23.90 -19.66 -5.92
N ASP A 329 -24.08 -20.14 -4.68
CA ASP A 329 -25.21 -19.74 -3.83
C ASP A 329 -25.08 -18.29 -3.36
N PHE A 330 -23.85 -17.83 -3.09
CA PHE A 330 -23.58 -16.46 -2.62
C PHE A 330 -23.69 -15.43 -3.75
N ALA A 331 -22.99 -15.66 -4.86
CA ALA A 331 -22.81 -14.68 -5.92
C ALA A 331 -23.68 -14.96 -7.16
N GLN A 332 -24.43 -16.09 -7.19
CA GLN A 332 -25.08 -16.61 -8.40
C GLN A 332 -24.08 -16.84 -9.55
N GLY A 333 -22.81 -17.10 -9.22
CA GLY A 333 -21.72 -17.14 -10.17
C GLY A 333 -20.40 -17.63 -9.58
N TYR A 334 -19.34 -17.61 -10.40
CA TYR A 334 -17.99 -17.87 -9.93
C TYR A 334 -17.35 -16.56 -9.48
N VAL A 335 -16.91 -16.56 -8.23
CA VAL A 335 -16.20 -15.44 -7.61
C VAL A 335 -14.85 -15.90 -7.04
N GLY A 336 -14.30 -17.00 -7.56
CA GLY A 336 -12.96 -17.44 -7.22
C GLY A 336 -11.88 -16.58 -7.89
N TRP A 337 -10.64 -17.05 -7.80
CA TRP A 337 -9.47 -16.36 -8.34
C TRP A 337 -9.54 -16.24 -9.87
N ARG A 338 -9.15 -15.08 -10.39
CA ARG A 338 -9.01 -14.83 -11.82
C ARG A 338 -7.78 -14.01 -12.09
N THR A 339 -7.11 -14.33 -13.19
CA THR A 339 -5.91 -13.63 -13.65
C THR A 339 -6.07 -13.19 -15.10
N THR A 340 -5.61 -11.99 -15.41
CA THR A 340 -5.82 -11.37 -16.73
C THR A 340 -4.53 -10.85 -17.32
N ILE A 341 -4.26 -11.24 -18.57
CA ILE A 341 -3.18 -10.68 -19.41
C ILE A 341 -3.83 -10.02 -20.63
N THR A 342 -3.44 -8.80 -20.93
CA THR A 342 -3.90 -8.07 -22.12
C THR A 342 -3.20 -8.57 -23.40
N ALA A 343 -3.73 -8.22 -24.57
CA ALA A 343 -3.16 -8.61 -25.86
C ALA A 343 -1.71 -8.17 -26.09
N ASP A 344 -1.28 -7.09 -25.44
CA ASP A 344 0.10 -6.58 -25.45
C ASP A 344 0.99 -7.16 -24.34
N GLY A 345 0.50 -8.15 -23.60
CA GLY A 345 1.29 -8.91 -22.62
C GLY A 345 1.39 -8.26 -21.25
N VAL A 346 0.49 -7.36 -20.91
CA VAL A 346 0.47 -6.71 -19.60
C VAL A 346 -0.35 -7.54 -18.62
N TRP A 347 0.24 -7.91 -17.48
CA TRP A 347 -0.46 -8.58 -16.40
C TRP A 347 -1.21 -7.53 -15.57
N THR A 348 -2.53 -7.63 -15.54
CA THR A 348 -3.38 -6.53 -15.04
C THR A 348 -4.08 -6.85 -13.73
N VAL A 349 -4.37 -8.13 -13.48
CA VAL A 349 -5.25 -8.54 -12.39
C VAL A 349 -4.85 -9.92 -11.86
N PHE A 350 -4.91 -10.09 -10.54
CA PHE A 350 -5.04 -11.38 -9.85
C PHE A 350 -6.00 -11.22 -8.65
N ILE A 351 -7.29 -11.51 -8.85
CA ILE A 351 -8.36 -11.22 -7.87
C ILE A 351 -9.30 -12.40 -7.65
N ALA A 352 -9.83 -12.55 -6.44
CA ALA A 352 -11.03 -13.29 -6.09
C ALA A 352 -12.12 -12.33 -5.54
N GLY A 353 -13.39 -12.69 -5.68
CA GLY A 353 -14.55 -11.83 -5.36
C GLY A 353 -15.08 -11.06 -6.59
N ASP A 354 -16.08 -10.21 -6.44
CA ASP A 354 -16.56 -9.27 -7.47
C ASP A 354 -16.71 -7.86 -6.89
#